data_AF-A0A1L9QNL2-F1
#
_entry.id   AF-A0A1L9QNL2-F1
#
_cell.length_a   1.000
_cell.length_b   1.000
_cell.length_c   1.000
_cell.angle_alpha   90.00
_cell.angle_beta   90.00
_cell.angle_gamma   90.00
#
_symmetry.space_group_name_H-M   'P 1'
#
loop_
_entity.id
_entity.type
_entity.pdbx_description
1 polymer ?
#
loop_
_entity_poly.entity_id
_entity_poly.type
_entity_poly.pdbx_seq_one_letter_code
_entity_poly.pdbx_strand_id
1 'polypeptide(L)'
;MSQLTLQLPETLHQQLTHLAENEGVSLNQYIVYALTRQVTMAYTVQALPIEEVDQQQEDFHALLKNLGQASLTEAKSILDRREVVEPEAELTSDIIAHFQQRIRETSNDTTD
;
A
#
# COMPACT_ATOMS: atom_id res chain seq x y z
N MET A 1 30.78 -17.21 0.81
CA MET A 1 29.42 -17.66 1.17
C MET A 1 29.20 -17.32 2.64
N SER A 2 28.04 -16.79 3.01
CA SER A 2 27.73 -16.52 4.41
C SER A 2 27.56 -17.84 5.18
N GLN A 3 28.06 -17.89 6.40
CA GLN A 3 27.90 -19.03 7.30
C GLN A 3 26.94 -18.63 8.42
N LEU A 4 25.90 -19.43 8.64
CA LEU A 4 24.94 -19.23 9.72
C LEU A 4 25.11 -20.36 10.74
N THR A 5 25.47 -20.01 11.97
CA THR A 5 25.55 -20.96 13.09
C THR A 5 24.40 -20.70 14.04
N LEU A 6 23.57 -21.71 14.25
CA LEU A 6 22.39 -21.65 15.10
C LEU A 6 22.54 -22.60 16.27
N GLN A 7 22.15 -22.17 17.46
CA GLN A 7 21.94 -23.06 18.59
C GLN A 7 20.44 -23.34 18.68
N LEU A 8 20.07 -24.60 18.50
CA LEU A 8 18.68 -25.04 18.52
C LEU A 8 18.46 -25.93 19.75
N PRO A 9 17.31 -25.81 20.44
CA PRO A 9 16.90 -26.81 21.41
C PRO A 9 16.84 -28.20 20.77
N GLU A 10 17.23 -29.24 21.52
CA GLU A 10 17.25 -30.63 21.04
C GLU A 10 15.91 -31.06 20.42
N THR A 11 14.79 -30.66 21.03
CA THR A 11 13.45 -30.98 20.54
C THR A 11 13.18 -30.38 19.15
N LEU A 12 13.61 -29.14 18.93
CA LEU A 12 13.44 -28.46 17.64
C LEU A 12 14.38 -29.08 16.59
N HIS A 13 15.61 -29.41 16.95
CA HIS A 13 16.54 -30.09 16.07
C HIS A 13 16.01 -31.46 15.60
N GLN A 14 15.48 -32.26 16.52
CA GLN A 14 14.86 -33.56 16.21
C GLN A 14 13.65 -33.40 15.28
N GLN A 15 12.79 -32.44 15.56
CA GLN A 15 11.59 -32.21 14.76
C GLN A 15 11.93 -31.74 13.35
N LEU A 16 12.90 -30.84 13.18
CA LEU A 16 13.37 -30.41 11.87
C LEU A 16 14.06 -31.55 11.10
N THR A 17 14.79 -32.42 11.81
CA THR A 17 15.41 -33.61 11.20
C THR A 17 14.34 -34.53 10.63
N HIS A 18 13.29 -34.84 11.39
CA HIS A 18 12.19 -35.67 10.91
C HIS A 18 11.44 -35.06 9.72
N LEU A 19 11.23 -33.74 9.74
CA LEU A 19 10.61 -33.06 8.61
C LEU A 19 11.47 -33.13 7.34
N ALA A 20 12.79 -32.95 7.49
CA ALA A 20 13.73 -33.09 6.38
C ALA A 20 13.77 -34.52 5.82
N GLU A 21 13.77 -35.53 6.70
CA GLU A 21 13.70 -36.95 6.32
C GLU A 21 12.42 -37.28 5.55
N ASN A 22 11.27 -36.79 6.00
CA ASN A 22 9.98 -36.98 5.33
C ASN A 22 9.97 -36.38 3.91
N GLU A 23 10.71 -35.29 3.71
CA GLU A 23 10.86 -34.64 2.39
C GLU A 23 12.06 -35.17 1.60
N GLY A 24 12.82 -36.13 2.14
CA GLY A 24 13.97 -36.74 1.47
C GLY A 24 15.16 -35.81 1.25
N VAL A 25 15.28 -34.74 2.04
CA VAL A 25 16.33 -33.72 1.92
C VAL A 25 17.20 -33.66 3.17
N SER A 26 18.39 -33.09 3.05
CA SER A 26 19.23 -32.86 4.24
C SER A 26 18.62 -31.79 5.15
N LEU A 27 18.88 -31.88 6.46
CA LEU A 27 18.44 -30.88 7.44
C LEU A 27 18.82 -29.44 7.04
N ASN A 28 20.06 -29.25 6.56
CA ASN A 28 20.52 -27.92 6.12
C ASN A 28 19.73 -27.39 4.91
N GLN A 29 19.44 -28.26 3.93
CA GLN A 29 18.60 -27.88 2.79
C GLN A 29 17.18 -27.58 3.23
N TYR A 30 16.63 -28.37 4.14
CA TYR A 30 15.30 -28.14 4.71
C TYR A 30 15.22 -26.78 5.42
N ILE A 31 16.21 -26.44 6.24
CA ILE A 31 16.26 -25.15 6.94
C ILE A 31 16.32 -23.99 5.94
N VAL A 32 17.19 -24.06 4.93
CA VAL A 32 17.30 -23.02 3.90
C VAL A 32 16.01 -22.89 3.10
N TYR A 33 15.39 -24.02 2.73
CA TYR A 33 14.11 -24.06 2.04
C TYR A 33 12.99 -23.44 2.88
N ALA A 34 12.87 -23.82 4.14
CA ALA A 34 11.86 -23.29 5.06
C ALA A 34 12.03 -21.78 5.30
N LEU A 35 13.27 -21.30 5.46
CA LEU A 35 13.57 -19.88 5.59
C LEU A 35 13.22 -19.11 4.30
N THR A 36 13.55 -19.67 3.14
CA THR A 36 13.21 -19.07 1.84
C THR A 36 11.70 -19.01 1.68
N ARG A 37 10.99 -20.10 1.98
CA ARG A 37 9.53 -20.16 1.98
C ARG A 37 8.95 -19.08 2.88
N GLN A 38 9.40 -18.98 4.14
CA GLN A 38 8.91 -17.97 5.08
C GLN A 38 9.11 -16.54 4.59
N VAL A 39 10.28 -16.22 4.01
CA VAL A 39 10.58 -14.90 3.45
C VAL A 39 9.71 -14.61 2.22
N THR A 40 9.43 -15.62 1.37
CA THR A 40 8.52 -15.45 0.23
C THR A 40 7.05 -15.37 0.63
N MET A 41 6.63 -15.99 1.75
CA MET A 41 5.26 -15.89 2.24
C MET A 41 4.94 -14.49 2.78
N ALA A 42 5.93 -13.67 3.15
CA ALA A 42 5.70 -12.26 3.49
C ALA A 42 5.22 -11.41 2.29
N TYR A 43 5.32 -11.94 1.06
CA TYR A 43 4.81 -11.35 -0.18
C TYR A 43 3.63 -12.14 -0.76
N THR A 44 2.80 -12.79 0.06
CA THR A 44 1.50 -13.28 -0.45
C THR A 44 0.58 -12.09 -0.67
N VAL A 45 0.49 -11.65 -1.93
CA VAL A 45 -0.68 -10.90 -2.42
C VAL A 45 -1.87 -11.82 -2.22
N GLN A 46 -2.64 -11.56 -1.16
CA GLN A 46 -3.86 -12.31 -0.89
C GLN A 46 -4.89 -11.82 -1.91
N ALA A 47 -5.21 -12.65 -2.90
CA ALA A 47 -6.27 -12.35 -3.84
C ALA A 47 -7.57 -12.22 -3.04
N LEU A 48 -8.15 -11.02 -3.03
CA LEU A 48 -9.47 -10.80 -2.46
C LEU A 48 -10.49 -11.63 -3.27
N PRO A 49 -11.45 -12.30 -2.62
CA PRO A 49 -12.55 -12.95 -3.31
C PRO A 49 -13.26 -11.96 -4.25
N ILE A 50 -13.70 -12.44 -5.41
CA ILE A 50 -14.37 -11.60 -6.42
C ILE A 50 -15.65 -11.00 -5.82
N GLU A 51 -16.33 -11.74 -4.95
CA GLU A 51 -17.51 -11.30 -4.23
C GLU A 51 -17.24 -10.07 -3.34
N GLU A 52 -16.06 -9.99 -2.71
CA GLU A 52 -15.68 -8.83 -1.88
C GLU A 52 -15.36 -7.61 -2.76
N VAL A 53 -14.76 -7.82 -3.93
CA VAL A 53 -14.49 -6.75 -4.89
C VAL A 53 -15.79 -6.19 -5.44
N ASP A 54 -16.73 -7.06 -5.81
CA ASP A 54 -18.05 -6.68 -6.31
C ASP A 54 -18.83 -5.90 -5.24
N GLN A 55 -18.83 -6.36 -3.98
CA GLN A 55 -19.48 -5.66 -2.88
C GLN A 55 -18.88 -4.27 -2.63
N GLN A 56 -17.54 -4.14 -2.65
CA GLN A 56 -16.89 -2.84 -2.50
C GLN A 56 -17.26 -1.88 -3.63
N GLN A 57 -17.38 -2.39 -4.85
CA GLN A 57 -17.80 -1.59 -6.00
C GLN A 57 -19.26 -1.12 -5.86
N GLU A 58 -20.16 -1.98 -5.40
CA GLU A 58 -21.55 -1.60 -5.10
C GLU A 58 -21.63 -0.55 -3.99
N ASP A 59 -20.90 -0.73 -2.89
CA ASP A 59 -20.84 0.21 -1.77
C ASP A 59 -20.31 1.57 -2.21
N PHE A 60 -19.28 1.58 -3.06
CA PHE A 60 -18.72 2.80 -3.64
C PHE A 60 -19.74 3.52 -4.54
N HIS A 61 -20.48 2.80 -5.38
CA HIS A 61 -21.54 3.39 -6.19
C HIS A 61 -22.69 3.94 -5.34
N ALA A 62 -23.06 3.25 -4.26
CA ALA A 62 -24.06 3.73 -3.32
C ALA A 62 -23.61 5.02 -2.62
N LEU A 63 -22.34 5.09 -2.23
CA LEU A 63 -21.73 6.30 -1.67
C LEU A 63 -21.78 7.47 -2.66
N LEU A 64 -21.35 7.26 -3.91
CA LEU A 64 -21.40 8.30 -4.94
C LEU A 64 -22.83 8.83 -5.17
N LYS A 65 -23.82 7.94 -5.14
CA LYS A 65 -25.23 8.32 -5.26
C LYS A 65 -25.72 9.14 -4.06
N ASN A 66 -25.28 8.79 -2.85
CA ASN A 66 -25.63 9.50 -1.61
C ASN A 66 -25.00 10.90 -1.58
N LEU A 67 -23.72 11.00 -1.94
CA LEU A 67 -23.00 12.27 -2.03
C LEU A 67 -23.60 13.22 -3.09
N GLY A 68 -24.32 12.67 -4.06
CA GLY A 68 -24.94 13.42 -5.14
C GLY A 68 -23.91 13.89 -6.17
N GLN A 69 -24.36 14.73 -7.10
CA GLN A 69 -23.50 15.32 -8.12
C GLN A 69 -23.67 16.85 -8.08
N ALA A 70 -22.56 17.57 -8.13
CA ALA A 70 -22.55 19.02 -8.30
C ALA A 70 -21.97 19.34 -9.68
N SER A 71 -22.62 20.26 -10.39
CA SER A 71 -22.03 20.80 -11.63
C SER A 71 -20.76 21.58 -11.31
N LEU A 72 -19.81 21.68 -12.25
CA LEU A 72 -18.59 22.47 -12.05
C LEU A 72 -18.91 23.93 -11.65
N THR A 73 -19.97 24.49 -12.22
CA THR A 73 -20.47 25.84 -11.92
C THR A 73 -21.03 25.95 -10.50
N GLU A 74 -21.76 24.95 -10.04
CA GLU A 74 -22.31 24.89 -8.69
C GLU A 74 -21.20 24.68 -7.65
N ALA A 75 -20.27 23.77 -7.92
CA ALA A 75 -19.09 23.56 -7.09
C ALA A 75 -18.28 24.85 -6.94
N LYS A 76 -18.02 25.58 -8.03
CA LYS A 76 -17.35 26.90 -7.97
C LYS A 76 -18.15 27.90 -7.13
N SER A 77 -19.46 28.03 -7.36
CA SER A 77 -20.30 28.94 -6.58
C SER A 77 -20.30 28.62 -5.07
N ILE A 78 -20.24 27.35 -4.69
CA ILE A 78 -20.12 26.93 -3.28
C ILE A 78 -18.73 27.30 -2.74
N LEU A 79 -17.67 27.03 -3.50
CA LEU A 79 -16.30 27.32 -3.11
C LEU A 79 -16.01 28.82 -3.01
N ASP A 80 -16.69 29.66 -3.81
CA ASP A 80 -16.56 31.11 -3.78
C ASP A 80 -17.24 31.73 -2.54
N ARG A 81 -18.10 30.98 -1.84
CA ARG A 81 -18.70 31.39 -0.56
C ARG A 81 -17.77 31.15 0.64
N ARG A 82 -16.62 30.50 0.44
CA ARG A 82 -15.68 30.21 1.52
C ARG A 82 -15.13 31.52 2.10
N GLU A 83 -15.00 31.56 3.43
CA GLU A 83 -14.33 32.65 4.11
C GLU A 83 -12.86 32.70 3.66
N VAL A 84 -12.40 33.90 3.28
CA VAL A 84 -11.01 34.11 2.96
C VAL A 84 -10.26 34.27 4.27
N VAL A 85 -9.45 33.27 4.61
CA VAL A 85 -8.62 33.25 5.81
C VAL A 85 -7.19 33.64 5.42
N GLU A 86 -6.54 34.44 6.27
CA GLU A 86 -5.12 34.75 6.11
C GLU A 86 -4.28 33.46 6.17
N PRO A 87 -3.30 33.30 5.27
CA PRO A 87 -2.40 32.14 5.30
C PRO A 87 -1.67 32.02 6.65
N GLU A 88 -1.38 30.79 7.04
CA GLU A 88 -0.54 30.50 8.21
C GLU A 88 0.83 31.21 8.07
N ALA A 89 1.44 31.62 9.18
CA ALA A 89 2.67 32.41 9.17
C ALA A 89 3.85 31.74 8.43
N GLU A 90 3.83 30.40 8.34
CA GLU A 90 4.81 29.60 7.62
C GLU A 90 4.59 29.61 6.09
N LEU A 91 3.38 29.94 5.63
CA LEU A 91 3.01 30.04 4.22
C LEU A 91 3.31 31.44 3.68
N THR A 92 4.60 31.74 3.52
CA THR A 92 5.04 33.00 2.91
C THR A 92 4.61 33.10 1.46
N SER A 93 4.47 34.32 0.95
CA SER A 93 4.04 34.58 -0.44
C SER A 93 4.93 33.90 -1.48
N ASP A 94 6.23 33.78 -1.22
CA ASP A 94 7.18 33.09 -2.10
C ASP A 94 6.92 31.58 -2.18
N ILE A 95 6.60 30.95 -1.05
CA ILE A 95 6.27 29.51 -0.98
C ILE A 95 4.97 29.25 -1.75
N ILE A 96 3.95 30.10 -1.55
CA ILE A 96 2.67 30.01 -2.25
C ILE A 96 2.88 30.19 -3.76
N ALA A 97 3.67 31.18 -4.18
CA ALA A 97 3.94 31.45 -5.59
C ALA A 97 4.67 30.28 -6.27
N HIS A 98 5.71 29.74 -5.63
CA HIS A 98 6.45 28.59 -6.15
C HIS A 98 5.57 27.34 -6.25
N PHE A 99 4.70 27.10 -5.26
CA PHE A 99 3.75 25.99 -5.30
C PHE A 99 2.73 26.14 -6.44
N GLN A 100 2.16 27.33 -6.62
CA GLN A 100 1.23 27.61 -7.73
C GLN A 100 1.89 27.44 -9.10
N GLN A 101 3.15 27.84 -9.25
CA GLN A 101 3.92 27.61 -10.47
C GLN A 101 4.03 26.11 -10.79
N ARG A 102 4.42 25.30 -9.79
CA ARG A 102 4.52 23.84 -9.97
C ARG A 102 3.20 23.19 -10.39
N ILE A 103 2.07 23.61 -9.81
CA ILE A 103 0.76 23.09 -10.21
C ILE A 103 0.49 23.39 -11.69
N ARG A 104 0.77 24.62 -12.15
CA ARG A 104 0.55 25.01 -13.56
C ARG A 104 1.43 24.22 -14.53
N GLU A 105 2.69 24.02 -14.18
CA GLU A 105 3.63 23.23 -14.99
C GLU A 105 3.14 21.78 -15.13
N THR A 106 2.75 21.12 -14.03
CA THR A 106 2.20 19.76 -14.07
C THR A 106 0.86 19.64 -14.80
N SER A 107 0.06 20.71 -14.80
CA SER A 107 -1.24 20.75 -15.51
C SER A 107 -1.06 20.91 -17.02
N ASN A 108 0.01 21.59 -17.46
CA ASN A 108 0.33 21.76 -18.88
C ASN A 108 0.98 20.50 -19.49
N ASP A 109 1.67 19.68 -18.69
CA ASP A 109 2.31 18.43 -19.13
C ASP A 109 1.32 17.28 -19.41
N THR A 110 0.03 17.43 -19.05
CA THR A 110 -1.01 16.40 -19.30
C THR A 110 -1.80 16.68 -20.60
N THR A 111 -1.38 17.66 -21.40
CA THR A 111 -1.98 17.98 -22.70
C THR A 111 -0.91 17.86 -23.81
N ASP A 112 -0.40 16.65 -24.03
CA ASP A 112 0.28 16.24 -25.28
C ASP A 112 0.07 14.74 -25.51
#